data_AF-A0A7S4Q342-F1
#
_entry.id   AF-A0A7S4Q342-F1
#
_cell.length_a   1.000
_cell.length_b   1.000
_cell.length_c   1.000
_cell.angle_alpha   90.00
_cell.angle_beta   90.00
_cell.angle_gamma   90.00
#
_symmetry.space_group_name_H-M   'P 1'
#
loop_
_entity.id
_entity.type
_entity.pdbx_description
1 polymer ?
#
loop_
_entity_poly.entity_id
_entity_poly.type
_entity_poly.pdbx_seq_one_letter_code
_entity_poly.pdbx_strand_id
1 'polypeptide(L)'
;MTEPTLSTRSFRKGLLAHLILVPAWTASPVLLIGGLVSAGAPHGFPGVALSLGLGAGLVVSSNFKQRLPMCIALCGLGAAAPSGYKAVASVAAGVVSLLAWLCKGGKSDFARRPALWEFLSRYSKDYYAQAELRGKLSDIQKEKSCFAFHPHGCLSAGFTINGCYNPEFGRAAGKVNWLCDYNLRYKNPGFRWKCDAVRRDDFAINAADKKTFQRLMASGENLSLIPGGFQDAVAFEFGKECTVLKRRKGFIKYCLQYGYRLHPVYTFGESETFHTFTGLRRLRMKISESNVPMVAFFGWPLLPFLPRPESRILTYVGAALALPHIKEPTNQEVDHWHGEYMKALTKLFNDSRAEAGWPSAELEIA
;
A
#
# COMPACT_ATOMS: atom_id res chain seq x y z
N MET A 1 13.14 -18.46 30.05
CA MET A 1 12.00 -17.87 29.32
C MET A 1 12.04 -16.38 29.58
N THR A 2 12.54 -15.60 28.63
CA THR A 2 12.58 -14.14 28.74
C THR A 2 11.26 -13.58 28.23
N GLU A 3 10.55 -12.82 29.07
CA GLU A 3 9.40 -12.01 28.65
C GLU A 3 9.80 -11.15 27.44
N PRO A 4 8.94 -11.01 26.41
CA PRO A 4 9.21 -10.08 25.35
C PRO A 4 9.14 -8.67 25.94
N THR A 5 10.29 -8.02 26.07
CA THR A 5 10.40 -6.60 26.41
C THR A 5 9.40 -5.83 25.54
N LEU A 6 8.38 -5.22 26.17
CA LEU A 6 7.43 -4.33 25.51
C LEU A 6 8.23 -3.25 24.79
N SER A 7 8.41 -3.41 23.48
CA SER A 7 9.15 -2.46 22.65
C SER A 7 8.47 -1.11 22.77
N THR A 8 9.11 -0.16 23.46
CA THR A 8 8.61 1.21 23.61
C THR A 8 8.34 1.80 22.23
N ARG A 9 7.08 2.19 21.97
CA ARG A 9 6.65 2.83 20.72
C ARG A 9 7.57 4.01 20.39
N SER A 10 8.02 4.10 19.14
CA SER A 10 8.93 5.17 18.69
C SER A 10 8.37 5.90 17.47
N PHE A 11 7.73 7.06 17.69
CA PHE A 11 7.21 7.89 16.60
C PHE A 11 8.30 8.27 15.59
N ARG A 12 9.52 8.61 16.04
CA ARG A 12 10.64 8.94 15.13
C ARG A 12 10.97 7.79 14.16
N LYS A 13 10.99 6.55 14.66
CA LYS A 13 11.24 5.37 13.81
C LYS A 13 10.03 5.05 12.92
N GLY A 14 8.80 5.25 13.42
CA GLY A 14 7.58 5.14 12.63
C GLY A 14 7.49 6.15 11.50
N LEU A 15 7.91 7.40 11.75
CA LEU A 15 8.04 8.44 10.74
C LEU A 15 9.08 8.06 9.68
N LEU A 16 10.26 7.59 10.10
CA LEU A 16 11.27 7.11 9.16
C LEU A 16 10.76 5.93 8.31
N ALA A 17 10.00 4.99 8.90
CA ALA A 17 9.36 3.92 8.15
C ALA A 17 8.35 4.45 7.12
N HIS A 18 7.55 5.45 7.47
CA HIS A 18 6.59 6.07 6.54
C HIS A 18 7.27 6.90 5.44
N LEU A 19 8.40 7.53 5.73
CA LEU A 19 9.25 8.20 4.74
C LEU A 19 9.90 7.23 3.75
N ILE A 20 9.99 5.94 4.09
CA ILE A 20 10.41 4.88 3.15
C ILE A 20 9.19 4.33 2.40
N LEU A 21 8.11 4.03 3.12
CA LEU A 21 6.91 3.42 2.56
C LEU A 21 6.25 4.37 1.56
N VAL A 22 5.72 5.49 2.02
CA VAL A 22 4.79 6.34 1.25
C VAL A 22 5.39 6.84 -0.07
N PRO A 23 6.64 7.34 -0.12
CA PRO A 23 7.21 7.81 -1.38
C PRO A 23 7.30 6.70 -2.42
N ALA A 24 7.51 5.44 -2.05
CA ALA A 24 7.49 4.34 -3.02
C ALA A 24 6.10 4.12 -3.66
N TRP A 25 5.01 4.55 -3.02
CA TRP A 25 3.65 4.49 -3.57
C TRP A 25 3.29 5.73 -4.39
N THR A 26 3.66 6.91 -3.89
CA THR A 26 3.23 8.19 -4.46
C THR A 26 4.18 8.71 -5.53
N ALA A 27 5.48 8.40 -5.43
CA ALA A 27 6.49 8.81 -6.41
C ALA A 27 6.36 7.99 -7.70
N SER A 28 5.34 8.34 -8.49
CA SER A 28 5.35 8.08 -9.92
C SER A 28 6.64 8.65 -10.52
N PRO A 29 7.18 8.07 -11.61
CA PRO A 29 8.23 8.69 -12.41
C PRO A 29 7.97 10.19 -12.68
N VAL A 30 6.71 10.60 -12.79
CA VAL A 30 6.30 12.00 -12.95
C VAL A 30 6.66 12.87 -11.74
N LEU A 31 6.47 12.41 -10.50
CA LEU A 31 6.88 13.16 -9.30
C LEU A 31 8.40 13.19 -9.13
N LEU A 32 9.09 12.10 -9.49
CA LEU A 32 10.56 12.08 -9.49
C LEU A 32 11.09 13.09 -10.52
N ILE A 33 10.58 13.07 -11.74
CA ILE A 33 10.93 14.04 -12.80
C ILE A 33 10.56 15.45 -12.36
N GLY A 34 9.37 15.66 -11.81
CA GLY A 34 8.92 16.96 -11.28
C GLY A 34 9.80 17.47 -10.15
N GLY A 35 10.25 16.60 -9.25
CA GLY A 35 11.21 16.94 -8.20
C GLY A 35 12.59 17.29 -8.74
N LEU A 36 13.08 16.52 -9.73
CA LEU A 36 14.34 16.81 -10.42
C LEU A 36 14.28 18.15 -11.16
N VAL A 37 13.19 18.41 -11.87
CA VAL A 37 12.93 19.70 -12.53
C VAL A 37 12.85 20.82 -11.48
N SER A 38 12.15 20.62 -10.36
CA SER A 38 12.02 21.64 -9.30
C SER A 38 13.34 21.93 -8.59
N ALA A 39 14.21 20.94 -8.44
CA ALA A 39 15.56 21.12 -7.89
C ALA A 39 16.49 21.86 -8.87
N GLY A 40 16.32 21.65 -10.18
CA GLY A 40 17.16 22.23 -11.21
C GLY A 40 16.69 23.59 -11.76
N ALA A 41 15.38 23.83 -11.79
CA ALA A 41 14.75 25.01 -12.38
C ALA A 41 15.28 26.35 -11.85
N PRO A 42 15.62 26.50 -10.56
CA PRO A 42 16.17 27.75 -10.05
C PRO A 42 17.54 28.12 -10.64
N HIS A 43 18.21 27.17 -11.31
CA HIS A 43 19.51 27.33 -11.97
C HIS A 43 19.38 27.33 -13.51
N GLY A 44 18.17 27.53 -14.04
CA GLY A 44 17.89 27.53 -15.47
C GLY A 44 18.06 26.15 -16.13
N PHE A 45 18.14 26.15 -17.47
CA PHE A 45 18.26 24.93 -18.26
C PHE A 45 19.45 24.02 -17.85
N PRO A 46 20.67 24.55 -17.59
CA PRO A 46 21.80 23.72 -17.15
C PRO A 46 21.53 22.99 -15.83
N GLY A 47 20.86 23.63 -14.88
CA GLY A 47 20.47 23.01 -13.61
C GLY A 47 19.46 21.88 -13.78
N VAL A 48 18.46 22.07 -14.64
CA VAL A 48 17.48 21.03 -14.97
C VAL A 48 18.17 19.83 -15.64
N ALA A 49 19.05 20.08 -16.62
CA ALA A 49 19.80 19.03 -17.31
C ALA A 49 20.71 18.25 -16.35
N LEU A 50 21.44 18.94 -15.46
CA LEU A 50 22.28 18.32 -14.43
C LEU A 50 21.46 17.48 -13.46
N SER A 51 20.36 18.03 -12.94
CA SER A 51 19.46 17.34 -12.02
C SER A 51 18.90 16.05 -12.65
N LEU A 52 18.34 16.14 -13.87
CA LEU A 52 17.83 14.98 -14.60
C LEU A 52 18.94 13.94 -14.90
N GLY A 53 20.13 14.39 -15.26
CA GLY A 53 21.30 13.52 -15.49
C GLY A 53 21.74 12.78 -14.23
N LEU A 54 21.81 13.46 -13.09
CA LEU A 54 22.10 12.84 -11.78
C LEU A 54 21.00 11.85 -11.38
N GLY A 55 19.73 12.20 -11.61
CA GLY A 55 18.59 11.31 -11.40
C GLY A 55 18.68 10.05 -12.26
N ALA A 56 18.96 10.18 -13.56
CA ALA A 56 19.14 9.05 -14.47
C ALA A 56 20.34 8.18 -14.07
N GLY A 57 21.47 8.80 -13.71
CA GLY A 57 22.66 8.11 -13.21
C GLY A 57 22.38 7.31 -11.95
N LEU A 58 21.60 7.86 -11.01
CA LEU A 58 21.16 7.15 -9.81
C LEU A 58 20.18 6.01 -10.10
N VAL A 59 19.35 6.11 -11.14
CA VAL A 59 18.47 5.02 -11.57
C VAL A 59 19.26 3.88 -12.23
N VAL A 60 20.35 4.18 -12.94
CA VAL A 60 21.14 3.17 -13.68
C VAL A 60 22.26 2.56 -12.82
N SER A 61 22.86 3.32 -11.90
CA SER A 61 23.97 2.85 -11.09
C SER A 61 23.51 1.98 -9.92
N SER A 62 24.07 0.78 -9.78
CA SER A 62 23.82 -0.11 -8.64
C SER A 62 24.89 -0.04 -7.55
N ASN A 63 25.95 0.76 -7.74
CA ASN A 63 27.14 0.84 -6.89
C ASN A 63 27.05 2.01 -5.89
N PHE A 64 27.14 1.68 -4.59
CA PHE A 64 27.08 2.65 -3.49
C PHE A 64 28.11 3.79 -3.60
N LYS A 65 29.35 3.47 -4.00
CA LYS A 65 30.44 4.46 -4.11
C LYS A 65 30.19 5.49 -5.21
N GLN A 66 29.43 5.12 -6.24
CA GLN A 66 29.05 6.02 -7.34
C GLN A 66 27.80 6.85 -6.99
N ARG A 67 26.88 6.28 -6.21
CA ARG A 67 25.61 6.91 -5.86
C ARG A 67 25.74 8.01 -4.83
N LEU A 68 26.62 7.84 -3.83
CA LEU A 68 26.79 8.82 -2.76
C LEU A 68 27.19 10.21 -3.28
N PRO A 69 28.19 10.34 -4.19
CA PRO A 69 28.50 11.62 -4.81
C PRO A 69 27.31 12.24 -5.57
N MET A 70 26.51 11.43 -6.28
CA MET A 70 25.35 11.93 -7.03
C MET A 70 24.23 12.46 -6.11
N CYS A 71 23.97 11.78 -4.97
CA CYS A 71 23.03 12.26 -3.97
C CYS A 71 23.52 13.55 -3.29
N ILE A 72 24.82 13.63 -2.96
CA ILE A 72 25.42 14.86 -2.41
C ILE A 72 25.29 16.01 -3.41
N ALA A 73 25.56 15.76 -4.70
CA ALA A 73 25.44 16.75 -5.76
C ALA A 73 24.00 17.25 -5.93
N LEU A 74 22.99 16.36 -5.90
CA LEU A 74 21.58 16.76 -5.95
C LEU A 74 21.19 17.61 -4.72
N CYS A 75 21.53 17.17 -3.51
CA CYS A 75 21.27 17.94 -2.30
C CYS A 75 21.98 19.32 -2.32
N GLY A 76 23.21 19.36 -2.83
CA GLY A 76 23.95 20.60 -3.05
C GLY A 76 23.25 21.55 -4.04
N LEU A 77 22.71 21.01 -5.13
CA LEU A 77 21.94 21.78 -6.11
C LEU A 77 20.68 22.42 -5.47
N GLY A 78 19.98 21.67 -4.62
CA GLY A 78 18.84 22.17 -3.86
C GLY A 78 19.24 23.27 -2.87
N ALA A 79 20.33 23.08 -2.12
CA ALA A 79 20.83 24.04 -1.14
C ALA A 79 21.33 25.35 -1.79
N ALA A 80 21.86 25.27 -3.00
CA ALA A 80 22.36 26.41 -3.78
C ALA A 80 21.25 27.24 -4.44
N ALA A 81 19.98 26.82 -4.37
CA ALA A 81 18.90 27.56 -5.02
C ALA A 81 18.71 28.98 -4.40
N PRO A 82 18.32 29.98 -5.22
CA PRO A 82 17.98 31.33 -4.75
C PRO A 82 16.96 31.32 -3.62
N SER A 83 17.00 32.35 -2.76
CA SER A 83 16.17 32.48 -1.56
C SER A 83 14.67 32.23 -1.79
N GLY A 84 14.12 32.68 -2.93
CA GLY A 84 12.70 32.47 -3.29
C GLY A 84 12.31 31.01 -3.59
N TYR A 85 13.28 30.14 -3.91
CA TYR A 85 13.04 28.74 -4.30
C TYR A 85 13.77 27.72 -3.40
N LYS A 86 14.62 28.18 -2.49
CA LYS A 86 15.53 27.35 -1.69
C LYS A 86 14.83 26.23 -0.93
N ALA A 87 13.70 26.53 -0.29
CA ALA A 87 12.93 25.53 0.46
C ALA A 87 12.40 24.41 -0.45
N VAL A 88 11.75 24.78 -1.56
CA VAL A 88 11.17 23.82 -2.51
C VAL A 88 12.25 22.98 -3.18
N ALA A 89 13.34 23.62 -3.64
CA ALA A 89 14.44 22.94 -4.31
C ALA A 89 15.21 22.00 -3.36
N SER A 90 15.44 22.41 -2.11
CA SER A 90 16.11 21.57 -1.10
C SER A 90 15.26 20.36 -0.71
N VAL A 91 13.95 20.53 -0.52
CA VAL A 91 13.04 19.41 -0.24
C VAL A 91 12.97 18.47 -1.42
N ALA A 92 12.82 18.98 -2.64
CA ALA A 92 12.78 18.17 -3.85
C ALA A 92 14.08 17.37 -4.05
N ALA A 93 15.24 18.01 -3.88
CA ALA A 93 16.54 17.37 -3.96
C ALA A 93 16.75 16.29 -2.89
N GLY A 94 16.35 16.56 -1.64
CA GLY A 94 16.43 15.60 -0.54
C GLY A 94 15.53 14.39 -0.76
N VAL A 95 14.28 14.61 -1.17
CA VAL A 95 13.32 13.54 -1.47
C VAL A 95 13.79 12.69 -2.66
N VAL A 96 14.23 13.31 -3.75
CA VAL A 96 14.73 12.57 -4.90
C VAL A 96 16.03 11.83 -4.57
N SER A 97 16.94 12.43 -3.81
CA SER A 97 18.17 11.75 -3.37
C SER A 97 17.86 10.55 -2.50
N LEU A 98 16.91 10.66 -1.56
CA LEU A 98 16.47 9.56 -0.72
C LEU A 98 15.78 8.46 -1.54
N LEU A 99 14.83 8.83 -2.40
CA LEU A 99 14.12 7.90 -3.28
C LEU A 99 15.08 7.17 -4.21
N ALA A 100 15.96 7.92 -4.86
CA ALA A 100 16.94 7.38 -5.77
C ALA A 100 17.95 6.51 -5.03
N TRP A 101 18.39 6.89 -3.82
CA TRP A 101 19.26 6.10 -2.95
C TRP A 101 18.65 4.76 -2.54
N LEU A 102 17.37 4.78 -2.13
CA LEU A 102 16.61 3.59 -1.80
C LEU A 102 16.47 2.71 -3.06
N CYS A 103 16.09 3.27 -4.20
CA CYS A 103 15.95 2.56 -5.47
C CYS A 103 17.30 2.12 -6.07
N LYS A 104 17.89 1.02 -5.59
CA LYS A 104 19.03 0.34 -6.26
C LYS A 104 18.55 -0.19 -7.62
N GLY A 105 18.69 0.60 -8.68
CA GLY A 105 18.25 0.21 -10.01
C GLY A 105 19.15 -0.85 -10.66
N GLY A 106 18.52 -1.84 -11.27
CA GLY A 106 19.15 -2.90 -12.04
C GLY A 106 18.07 -3.80 -12.63
N LYS A 107 18.16 -4.13 -13.93
CA LYS A 107 17.40 -5.24 -14.49
C LYS A 107 18.10 -6.51 -14.01
N SER A 108 17.37 -7.33 -13.25
CA SER A 108 17.83 -8.53 -12.51
C SER A 108 18.35 -8.22 -11.09
N ASP A 109 17.61 -8.74 -10.10
CA ASP A 109 17.80 -8.72 -8.65
C ASP A 109 17.94 -7.38 -7.92
N PHE A 110 16.78 -6.84 -7.53
CA PHE A 110 16.70 -6.15 -6.25
C PHE A 110 16.90 -7.19 -5.14
N ALA A 111 18.15 -7.37 -4.72
CA ALA A 111 18.50 -8.31 -3.66
C ALA A 111 17.63 -8.06 -2.41
N ARG A 112 17.12 -9.16 -1.83
CA ARG A 112 16.35 -9.13 -0.58
C ARG A 112 17.12 -8.34 0.49
N ARG A 113 16.41 -7.51 1.25
CA ARG A 113 16.96 -6.64 2.30
C ARG A 113 16.33 -7.00 3.65
N PRO A 114 16.86 -8.00 4.37
CA PRO A 114 16.29 -8.45 5.65
C PRO A 114 16.20 -7.33 6.69
N ALA A 115 17.20 -6.46 6.77
CA ALA A 115 17.20 -5.32 7.70
C ALA A 115 16.10 -4.30 7.37
N LEU A 116 15.77 -4.11 6.09
CA LEU A 116 14.66 -3.24 5.69
C LEU A 116 13.31 -3.86 6.09
N TRP A 117 13.14 -5.17 5.86
CA TRP A 117 11.96 -5.90 6.33
C TRP A 117 11.79 -5.79 7.85
N GLU A 118 12.86 -6.06 8.61
CA GLU A 118 12.83 -5.99 10.07
C GLU A 118 12.47 -4.59 10.56
N PHE A 119 13.07 -3.56 9.94
CA PHE A 119 12.76 -2.17 10.28
C PHE A 119 11.30 -1.82 10.01
N LEU A 120 10.77 -2.15 8.82
CA LEU A 120 9.38 -1.84 8.45
C LEU A 120 8.37 -2.62 9.29
N SER A 121 8.58 -3.93 9.48
CA SER A 121 7.71 -4.78 10.31
C SER A 121 7.69 -4.37 11.77
N ARG A 122 8.82 -3.87 12.29
CA ARG A 122 8.91 -3.44 13.68
C ARG A 122 8.31 -2.05 13.92
N TYR A 123 8.59 -1.09 13.05
CA TYR A 123 8.36 0.32 13.38
C TYR A 123 7.25 0.99 12.58
N SER A 124 6.78 0.42 11.46
CA SER A 124 5.77 1.09 10.63
C SER A 124 4.49 1.41 11.40
N LYS A 125 4.04 0.52 12.29
CA LYS A 125 2.87 0.75 13.15
C LYS A 125 3.02 1.93 14.12
N ASP A 126 4.24 2.27 14.53
CA ASP A 126 4.50 3.29 15.57
C ASP A 126 4.16 4.71 15.09
N TYR A 127 4.00 4.90 13.78
CA TYR A 127 3.58 6.15 13.16
C TYR A 127 2.18 6.60 13.58
N TYR A 128 1.24 5.64 13.61
CA TYR A 128 -0.17 5.89 13.88
C TYR A 128 -0.44 5.95 15.38
N ALA A 129 -1.39 6.79 15.81
CA ALA A 129 -1.87 6.85 17.18
C ALA A 129 -2.19 5.47 17.75
N GLN A 130 -2.76 4.61 16.90
CA GLN A 130 -3.02 3.20 17.19
C GLN A 130 -2.95 2.40 15.89
N ALA A 131 -2.38 1.20 15.92
CA ALA A 131 -2.39 0.27 14.79
C ALA A 131 -2.42 -1.16 15.32
N GLU A 132 -3.55 -1.85 15.12
CA GLU A 132 -3.81 -3.15 15.73
C GLU A 132 -4.53 -4.10 14.77
N LEU A 133 -4.20 -5.38 14.91
CA LEU A 133 -4.84 -6.50 14.24
C LEU A 133 -5.71 -7.24 15.26
N ARG A 134 -6.99 -7.45 14.92
CA ARG A 134 -8.00 -8.06 15.78
C ARG A 134 -8.83 -9.08 14.98
N GLY A 135 -9.76 -9.74 15.67
CA GLY A 135 -10.73 -10.65 15.07
C GLY A 135 -10.28 -12.12 15.08
N LYS A 136 -10.72 -12.87 14.08
CA LYS A 136 -10.68 -14.34 14.02
C LYS A 136 -9.35 -14.88 13.44
N LEU A 137 -8.22 -14.49 14.04
CA LEU A 137 -6.89 -14.96 13.61
C LEU A 137 -6.69 -16.46 13.79
N SER A 138 -7.37 -17.06 14.77
CA SER A 138 -7.36 -18.52 15.03
C SER A 138 -7.99 -19.34 13.90
N ASP A 139 -8.88 -18.73 13.11
CA ASP A 139 -9.64 -19.43 12.08
C ASP A 139 -8.84 -19.54 10.77
N ILE A 140 -7.73 -18.80 10.69
CA ILE A 140 -6.89 -18.71 9.49
C ILE A 140 -6.17 -20.04 9.24
N GLN A 141 -6.33 -20.55 8.02
CA GLN A 141 -5.60 -21.73 7.56
C GLN A 141 -4.29 -21.34 6.87
N LYS A 142 -3.28 -22.21 6.97
CA LYS A 142 -1.95 -22.00 6.35
C LYS A 142 -1.94 -22.12 4.84
N GLU A 143 -3.01 -22.67 4.26
CA GLU A 143 -3.17 -22.90 2.84
C GLU A 143 -4.61 -22.61 2.42
N LYS A 144 -4.79 -22.30 1.13
CA LYS A 144 -6.09 -22.01 0.50
C LYS A 144 -6.93 -20.95 1.23
N SER A 145 -6.29 -19.92 1.77
CA SER A 145 -6.94 -18.75 2.36
C SER A 145 -6.78 -17.52 1.47
N CYS A 146 -7.90 -16.84 1.22
CA CYS A 146 -7.98 -15.59 0.47
C CYS A 146 -8.43 -14.49 1.43
N PHE A 147 -7.62 -13.45 1.63
CA PHE A 147 -7.94 -12.33 2.51
C PHE A 147 -8.30 -11.10 1.69
N ALA A 148 -9.57 -10.71 1.71
CA ALA A 148 -10.05 -9.54 1.01
C ALA A 148 -10.15 -8.36 1.99
N PHE A 149 -9.21 -7.41 1.87
CA PHE A 149 -9.12 -6.22 2.72
C PHE A 149 -10.01 -5.10 2.20
N HIS A 150 -10.68 -4.44 3.14
CA HIS A 150 -11.59 -3.32 2.92
C HIS A 150 -11.42 -2.25 4.01
N PRO A 151 -11.61 -0.96 3.69
CA PRO A 151 -11.51 -0.40 2.34
C PRO A 151 -10.04 -0.29 1.89
N HIS A 152 -9.78 0.09 0.63
CA HIS A 152 -8.42 0.41 0.18
C HIS A 152 -7.83 1.65 0.88
N GLY A 153 -8.66 2.61 1.30
CA GLY A 153 -8.18 3.94 1.71
C GLY A 153 -7.41 4.66 0.58
N CYS A 154 -6.66 5.72 0.90
CA CYS A 154 -5.74 6.32 -0.07
C CYS A 154 -4.49 5.45 -0.31
N LEU A 155 -3.89 4.91 0.76
CA LEU A 155 -2.62 4.16 0.72
C LEU A 155 -2.67 2.79 1.42
N SER A 156 -3.87 2.29 1.72
CA SER A 156 -4.09 0.94 2.25
C SER A 156 -3.26 0.62 3.49
N ALA A 157 -3.39 1.49 4.49
CA ALA A 157 -2.72 1.36 5.77
C ALA A 157 -3.03 0.03 6.45
N GLY A 158 -4.28 -0.43 6.46
CA GLY A 158 -4.68 -1.73 7.03
C GLY A 158 -4.02 -2.90 6.32
N PHE A 159 -4.10 -2.94 4.99
CA PHE A 159 -3.47 -3.97 4.15
C PHE A 159 -1.94 -4.01 4.31
N THR A 160 -1.32 -2.85 4.45
CA THR A 160 0.14 -2.74 4.52
C THR A 160 0.67 -2.97 5.94
N ILE A 161 0.13 -2.25 6.92
CA ILE A 161 0.67 -2.17 8.28
C ILE A 161 0.18 -3.35 9.12
N ASN A 162 -1.13 -3.58 9.14
CA ASN A 162 -1.74 -4.68 9.92
C ASN A 162 -1.79 -6.00 9.14
N GLY A 163 -1.65 -5.95 7.82
CA GLY A 163 -1.46 -7.11 6.95
C GLY A 163 0.01 -7.41 6.70
N CYS A 164 0.58 -6.83 5.64
CA CYS A 164 1.91 -7.18 5.12
C CYS A 164 3.01 -7.23 6.20
N TYR A 165 3.08 -6.19 7.03
CA TYR A 165 4.17 -5.97 7.97
C TYR A 165 3.85 -6.42 9.41
N ASN A 166 2.67 -6.98 9.66
CA ASN A 166 2.30 -7.41 10.99
C ASN A 166 2.78 -8.85 11.26
N PRO A 167 3.65 -9.07 12.26
CA PRO A 167 4.18 -10.40 12.57
C PRO A 167 3.10 -11.37 13.08
N GLU A 168 2.04 -10.90 13.71
CA GLU A 168 0.92 -11.75 14.14
C GLU A 168 0.13 -12.25 12.94
N PHE A 169 -0.11 -11.40 11.94
CA PHE A 169 -0.74 -11.82 10.69
C PHE A 169 0.11 -12.89 9.99
N GLY A 170 1.42 -12.65 9.84
CA GLY A 170 2.33 -13.63 9.26
C GLY A 170 2.38 -14.95 10.04
N ARG A 171 2.39 -14.89 11.38
CA ARG A 171 2.32 -16.08 12.24
C ARG A 171 1.00 -16.82 12.12
N ALA A 172 -0.12 -16.14 11.90
CA ALA A 172 -1.42 -16.79 11.72
C ALA A 172 -1.57 -17.38 10.30
N ALA A 173 -1.26 -16.61 9.26
CA ALA A 173 -1.49 -16.98 7.87
C ALA A 173 -0.37 -17.81 7.23
N GLY A 174 0.85 -17.83 7.78
CA GLY A 174 1.99 -18.46 7.11
C GLY A 174 2.41 -17.70 5.85
N LYS A 175 2.70 -18.41 4.76
CA LYS A 175 3.13 -17.80 3.50
C LYS A 175 1.96 -17.10 2.83
N VAL A 176 2.06 -15.80 2.57
CA VAL A 176 1.01 -15.01 1.91
C VAL A 176 1.55 -14.24 0.70
N ASN A 177 0.83 -14.35 -0.41
CA ASN A 177 1.05 -13.55 -1.61
C ASN A 177 0.12 -12.33 -1.61
N TRP A 178 0.71 -11.14 -1.43
CA TRP A 178 -0.02 -9.88 -1.38
C TRP A 178 -0.17 -9.32 -2.79
N LEU A 179 -1.41 -9.11 -3.23
CA LEU A 179 -1.73 -8.72 -4.60
C LEU A 179 -2.04 -7.22 -4.64
N CYS A 180 -1.33 -6.50 -5.51
CA CYS A 180 -1.50 -5.07 -5.74
C CYS A 180 -1.75 -4.77 -7.22
N ASP A 181 -2.11 -3.53 -7.56
CA ASP A 181 -2.34 -3.13 -8.95
C ASP A 181 -1.14 -3.44 -9.87
N TYR A 182 -1.42 -3.87 -11.10
CA TYR A 182 -0.40 -4.24 -12.07
C TYR A 182 0.50 -3.06 -12.48
N ASN A 183 -0.09 -1.88 -12.72
CA ASN A 183 0.70 -0.71 -13.11
C ASN A 183 1.55 -0.23 -11.93
N LEU A 184 1.01 -0.25 -10.71
CA LEU A 184 1.78 0.02 -9.51
C LEU A 184 2.95 -0.98 -9.35
N ARG A 185 2.71 -2.27 -9.56
CA ARG A 185 3.73 -3.32 -9.43
C ARG A 185 4.84 -3.24 -10.47
N TYR A 186 4.52 -2.90 -11.72
CA TYR A 186 5.45 -3.04 -12.85
C TYR A 186 5.81 -1.74 -13.57
N LYS A 187 4.97 -0.70 -13.52
CA LYS A 187 5.22 0.61 -14.14
C LYS A 187 5.73 1.67 -13.17
N ASN A 188 5.66 1.43 -11.85
CA ASN A 188 6.33 2.27 -10.85
C ASN A 188 7.66 1.62 -10.41
N PRO A 189 8.83 2.12 -10.84
CA PRO A 189 10.13 1.54 -10.50
C PRO A 189 10.43 1.54 -9.00
N GLY A 190 10.01 2.59 -8.28
CA GLY A 190 10.24 2.70 -6.83
C GLY A 190 9.40 1.72 -6.04
N PHE A 191 8.12 1.58 -6.40
CA PHE A 191 7.24 0.57 -5.81
C PHE A 191 7.76 -0.84 -6.09
N ARG A 192 8.15 -1.11 -7.34
CA ARG A 192 8.73 -2.38 -7.76
C ARG A 192 9.99 -2.72 -6.95
N TRP A 193 10.94 -1.80 -6.86
CA TRP A 193 12.16 -1.96 -6.07
C TRP A 193 11.82 -2.32 -4.62
N LYS A 194 10.92 -1.56 -3.98
CA LYS A 194 10.52 -1.80 -2.59
C LYS A 194 9.95 -3.21 -2.43
N CYS A 195 9.01 -3.60 -3.28
CA CYS A 195 8.37 -4.92 -3.24
C CYS A 195 9.38 -6.07 -3.37
N ASP A 196 10.36 -5.93 -4.26
CA ASP A 196 11.39 -6.94 -4.45
C ASP A 196 12.42 -6.93 -3.29
N ALA A 197 12.76 -5.76 -2.74
CA ALA A 197 13.66 -5.61 -1.60
C ALA A 197 13.09 -6.20 -0.29
N VAL A 198 11.77 -6.14 -0.09
CA VAL A 198 11.10 -6.71 1.10
C VAL A 198 10.66 -8.16 0.90
N ARG A 199 10.96 -8.78 -0.25
CA ARG A 199 10.59 -10.16 -0.55
C ARG A 199 11.28 -11.15 0.38
N ARG A 200 10.56 -12.18 0.80
CA ARG A 200 11.04 -13.33 1.59
C ARG A 200 10.49 -14.64 0.99
N ASP A 201 10.85 -15.77 1.57
CA ASP A 201 10.31 -17.07 1.14
C ASP A 201 8.83 -17.22 1.54
N ASP A 202 8.44 -16.59 2.65
CA ASP A 202 7.08 -16.54 3.21
C ASP A 202 6.28 -15.28 2.81
N PHE A 203 6.90 -14.34 2.10
CA PHE A 203 6.28 -13.04 1.77
C PHE A 203 6.63 -12.58 0.34
N ALA A 204 5.61 -12.29 -0.46
CA ALA A 204 5.80 -11.66 -1.76
C ALA A 204 4.66 -10.70 -2.11
N ILE A 205 5.01 -9.59 -2.76
CA ILE A 205 4.03 -8.67 -3.38
C ILE A 205 4.02 -8.91 -4.89
N ASN A 206 2.89 -9.39 -5.41
CA ASN A 206 2.66 -9.69 -6.81
C ASN A 206 1.57 -8.76 -7.41
N ALA A 207 1.41 -8.81 -8.73
CA ALA A 207 0.33 -8.09 -9.39
C ALA A 207 -1.00 -8.85 -9.30
N ALA A 208 -2.09 -8.10 -9.19
CA ALA A 208 -3.46 -8.61 -9.22
C ALA A 208 -3.92 -8.83 -10.68
N ASP A 209 -3.29 -9.78 -11.37
CA ASP A 209 -3.63 -10.17 -12.74
C ASP A 209 -4.08 -11.63 -12.83
N LYS A 210 -4.85 -11.96 -13.87
CA LYS A 210 -5.41 -13.31 -14.09
C LYS A 210 -4.37 -14.42 -14.01
N LYS A 211 -3.19 -14.23 -14.60
CA LYS A 211 -2.14 -15.26 -14.63
C LYS A 211 -1.57 -15.50 -13.24
N THR A 212 -1.35 -14.42 -12.49
CA THR A 212 -0.89 -14.48 -11.10
C THR A 212 -1.92 -15.18 -10.21
N PHE A 213 -3.20 -14.80 -10.31
CA PHE A 213 -4.30 -15.47 -9.58
C PHE A 213 -4.34 -16.97 -9.86
N GLN A 214 -4.38 -17.36 -11.14
CA GLN A 214 -4.48 -18.77 -11.53
C GLN A 214 -3.28 -19.59 -11.03
N ARG A 215 -2.06 -19.07 -11.16
CA ARG A 215 -0.84 -19.75 -10.71
C ARG A 215 -0.83 -19.96 -9.19
N LEU A 216 -1.05 -18.89 -8.42
CA LEU A 216 -0.98 -18.94 -6.96
C LEU A 216 -2.13 -19.73 -6.36
N MET A 217 -3.34 -19.59 -6.92
CA MET A 217 -4.48 -20.33 -6.40
C MET A 217 -4.38 -21.83 -6.69
N ALA A 218 -3.86 -22.20 -7.87
CA ALA A 218 -3.59 -23.59 -8.22
C ALA A 218 -2.53 -24.25 -7.32
N SER A 219 -1.54 -23.50 -6.82
CA SER A 219 -0.54 -24.02 -5.89
C SER A 219 -1.02 -24.12 -4.44
N GLY A 220 -2.25 -23.69 -4.14
CA GLY A 220 -2.79 -23.71 -2.78
C GLY A 220 -2.25 -22.61 -1.86
N GLU A 221 -1.47 -21.67 -2.39
CA GLU A 221 -0.86 -20.61 -1.60
C GLU A 221 -1.88 -19.57 -1.13
N ASN A 222 -1.74 -19.11 0.11
CA ASN A 222 -2.56 -18.01 0.60
C ASN A 222 -2.27 -16.73 -0.18
N LEU A 223 -3.32 -15.93 -0.36
CA LEU A 223 -3.21 -14.63 -1.01
C LEU A 223 -4.09 -13.59 -0.34
N SER A 224 -3.69 -12.34 -0.49
CA SER A 224 -4.44 -11.20 -0.01
C SER A 224 -4.59 -10.17 -1.11
N LEU A 225 -5.75 -9.51 -1.18
CA LEU A 225 -6.07 -8.49 -2.16
C LEU A 225 -6.96 -7.40 -1.55
N ILE A 226 -7.13 -6.32 -2.30
CA ILE A 226 -8.11 -5.27 -2.02
C ILE A 226 -9.08 -5.24 -3.21
N PRO A 227 -10.29 -5.83 -3.10
CA PRO A 227 -11.18 -6.00 -4.24
C PRO A 227 -11.54 -4.71 -4.98
N GLY A 228 -11.69 -3.61 -4.24
CA GLY A 228 -12.04 -2.31 -4.81
C GLY A 228 -10.89 -1.57 -5.52
N GLY A 229 -9.64 -1.91 -5.18
CA GLY A 229 -8.43 -1.37 -5.81
C GLY A 229 -8.44 0.16 -5.90
N PHE A 230 -8.05 0.71 -7.06
CA PHE A 230 -8.02 2.16 -7.27
C PHE A 230 -9.39 2.84 -7.16
N GLN A 231 -10.49 2.12 -7.43
CA GLN A 231 -11.82 2.75 -7.33
C GLN A 231 -12.21 3.04 -5.87
N ASP A 232 -11.75 2.23 -4.90
CA ASP A 232 -11.88 2.59 -3.48
C ASP A 232 -11.12 3.89 -3.18
N ALA A 233 -9.88 4.01 -3.66
CA ALA A 233 -9.07 5.21 -3.44
C ALA A 233 -9.70 6.47 -4.07
N VAL A 234 -10.42 6.33 -5.19
CA VAL A 234 -11.10 7.45 -5.87
C VAL A 234 -12.46 7.76 -5.23
N ALA A 235 -13.15 6.73 -4.72
CA ALA A 235 -14.39 6.85 -3.97
C ALA A 235 -14.17 7.39 -2.55
N PHE A 236 -12.94 7.31 -2.04
CA PHE A 236 -12.55 7.77 -0.72
C PHE A 236 -13.00 9.21 -0.44
N GLU A 237 -13.68 9.38 0.69
CA GLU A 237 -14.08 10.66 1.25
C GLU A 237 -13.74 10.66 2.74
N PHE A 238 -13.13 11.75 3.19
CA PHE A 238 -12.71 11.89 4.58
C PHE A 238 -13.88 11.64 5.55
N GLY A 239 -13.67 10.75 6.52
CA GLY A 239 -14.64 10.39 7.55
C GLY A 239 -15.80 9.51 7.08
N LYS A 240 -15.81 9.05 5.82
CA LYS A 240 -16.83 8.11 5.31
C LYS A 240 -16.26 6.72 5.10
N GLU A 241 -16.97 5.73 5.63
CA GLU A 241 -16.66 4.32 5.44
C GLU A 241 -17.25 3.83 4.11
N CYS A 242 -16.40 3.68 3.08
CA CYS A 242 -16.85 3.29 1.75
C CYS A 242 -15.91 2.26 1.12
N THR A 243 -16.47 1.22 0.51
CA THR A 243 -15.72 0.26 -0.32
C THR A 243 -16.50 -0.08 -1.60
N VAL A 244 -15.79 -0.10 -2.72
CA VAL A 244 -16.26 -0.45 -4.06
C VAL A 244 -16.15 -1.96 -4.23
N LEU A 245 -17.29 -2.64 -4.11
CA LEU A 245 -17.36 -4.10 -4.11
C LEU A 245 -18.52 -4.63 -4.94
N LYS A 246 -19.62 -3.89 -5.14
CA LYS A 246 -20.87 -4.41 -5.76
C LYS A 246 -20.64 -5.12 -7.09
N ARG A 247 -19.70 -4.62 -7.90
CA ARG A 247 -19.37 -5.16 -9.23
C ARG A 247 -18.07 -5.97 -9.27
N ARG A 248 -17.36 -6.14 -8.15
CA ARG A 248 -16.01 -6.74 -8.07
C ARG A 248 -16.08 -8.24 -7.81
N LYS A 249 -16.67 -9.01 -8.72
CA LYS A 249 -16.96 -10.45 -8.49
C LYS A 249 -15.83 -11.41 -8.86
N GLY A 250 -14.76 -10.92 -9.50
CA GLY A 250 -13.69 -11.77 -10.05
C GLY A 250 -12.97 -12.64 -9.02
N PHE A 251 -12.71 -12.10 -7.82
CA PHE A 251 -12.04 -12.85 -6.76
C PHE A 251 -12.92 -13.98 -6.20
N ILE A 252 -14.25 -13.79 -6.14
CA ILE A 252 -15.21 -14.85 -5.76
C ILE A 252 -15.15 -15.99 -6.77
N LYS A 253 -15.18 -15.66 -8.07
CA LYS A 253 -15.05 -16.65 -9.14
C LYS A 253 -13.81 -17.50 -8.96
N TYR A 254 -12.65 -16.89 -8.73
CA TYR A 254 -11.43 -17.66 -8.52
C TYR A 254 -11.45 -18.47 -7.21
N CYS A 255 -11.98 -17.93 -6.12
CA CYS A 255 -12.10 -18.69 -4.87
C CYS A 255 -12.99 -19.95 -5.04
N LEU A 256 -14.07 -19.87 -5.81
CA LEU A 256 -14.89 -21.02 -6.18
C LEU A 256 -14.10 -22.01 -7.05
N GLN A 257 -13.39 -21.52 -8.06
CA GLN A 257 -12.60 -22.35 -8.98
C GLN A 257 -11.51 -23.18 -8.32
N TYR A 258 -11.01 -22.78 -7.16
CA TYR A 258 -9.91 -23.47 -6.48
C TYR A 258 -10.25 -23.96 -5.07
N GLY A 259 -11.48 -23.70 -4.58
CA GLY A 259 -11.96 -24.08 -3.26
C GLY A 259 -11.23 -23.38 -2.13
N TYR A 260 -11.26 -22.05 -2.12
CA TYR A 260 -10.59 -21.22 -1.12
C TYR A 260 -11.51 -20.82 0.04
N ARG A 261 -10.92 -20.67 1.23
CA ARG A 261 -11.54 -20.01 2.36
C ARG A 261 -11.38 -18.51 2.20
N LEU A 262 -12.48 -17.80 2.08
CA LEU A 262 -12.50 -16.37 1.84
C LEU A 262 -12.77 -15.62 3.15
N HIS A 263 -11.79 -14.85 3.61
CA HIS A 263 -11.89 -14.02 4.81
C HIS A 263 -12.21 -12.57 4.44
N PRO A 264 -13.35 -12.02 4.88
CA PRO A 264 -13.54 -10.57 4.87
C PRO A 264 -12.60 -9.95 5.91
N VAL A 265 -11.87 -8.91 5.53
CA VAL A 265 -11.00 -8.16 6.43
C VAL A 265 -11.38 -6.69 6.34
N TYR A 266 -11.75 -6.08 7.47
CA TYR A 266 -12.17 -4.68 7.51
C TYR A 266 -11.20 -3.84 8.35
N THR A 267 -10.85 -2.64 7.89
CA THR A 267 -9.98 -1.70 8.61
C THR A 267 -10.72 -0.41 8.91
N PHE A 268 -10.97 -0.14 10.19
CA PHE A 268 -11.48 1.15 10.66
C PHE A 268 -10.37 2.20 10.72
N GLY A 269 -10.76 3.45 10.45
CA GLY A 269 -9.91 4.63 10.49
C GLY A 269 -9.06 4.88 9.23
N GLU A 270 -9.14 4.00 8.23
CA GLU A 270 -8.65 4.30 6.86
C GLU A 270 -9.24 5.63 6.36
N SER A 271 -10.54 5.83 6.57
CA SER A 271 -11.32 7.03 6.19
C SER A 271 -10.80 8.34 6.79
N GLU A 272 -9.97 8.28 7.83
CA GLU A 272 -9.45 9.44 8.55
C GLU A 272 -7.96 9.70 8.29
N THR A 273 -7.30 8.83 7.51
CA THR A 273 -5.86 8.91 7.22
C THR A 273 -5.47 10.11 6.38
N PHE A 274 -6.35 10.57 5.50
CA PHE A 274 -6.11 11.68 4.59
C PHE A 274 -7.38 12.49 4.38
N HIS A 275 -7.28 13.82 4.36
CA HIS A 275 -8.29 14.66 3.74
C HIS A 275 -8.25 14.47 2.22
N THR A 276 -9.41 14.46 1.56
CA THR A 276 -9.49 14.33 0.10
C THR A 276 -10.34 15.39 -0.55
N PHE A 277 -9.94 15.75 -1.77
CA PHE A 277 -10.77 16.57 -2.63
C PHE A 277 -11.85 15.71 -3.29
N THR A 278 -13.11 16.00 -2.98
CA THR A 278 -14.27 15.22 -3.46
C THR A 278 -14.85 15.71 -4.79
N GLY A 279 -14.46 16.91 -5.24
CA GLY A 279 -14.96 17.51 -6.49
C GLY A 279 -14.74 16.62 -7.73
N LEU A 280 -15.61 16.79 -8.73
CA LEU A 280 -15.57 16.05 -10.01
C LEU A 280 -15.55 14.52 -9.86
N ARG A 281 -16.13 13.95 -8.79
CA ARG A 281 -16.11 12.51 -8.47
C ARG A 281 -16.46 11.62 -9.67
N ARG A 282 -17.52 11.95 -10.43
CA ARG A 282 -17.93 11.15 -11.62
C ARG A 282 -16.84 11.11 -12.69
N LEU A 283 -16.20 12.24 -12.99
CA LEU A 283 -15.09 12.32 -13.95
C LEU A 283 -13.87 11.52 -13.44
N ARG A 284 -13.51 11.69 -12.17
CA ARG A 284 -12.39 10.95 -11.55
C ARG A 284 -12.64 9.43 -11.57
N MET A 285 -13.86 8.99 -11.25
CA MET A 285 -14.25 7.57 -11.33
C MET A 285 -14.15 7.04 -12.76
N LYS A 286 -14.66 7.78 -13.75
CA LYS A 286 -14.57 7.39 -15.17
C LYS A 286 -13.12 7.30 -15.66
N ILE A 287 -12.26 8.24 -15.27
CA ILE A 287 -10.82 8.19 -15.59
C ILE A 287 -10.14 6.99 -14.91
N SER A 288 -10.53 6.67 -13.66
CA SER A 288 -9.97 5.55 -12.91
C SER A 288 -10.25 4.18 -13.52
N GLU A 289 -11.29 4.04 -14.34
CA GLU A 289 -11.54 2.83 -15.14
C GLU A 289 -10.39 2.54 -16.12
N SER A 290 -9.61 3.57 -16.49
CA SER A 290 -8.40 3.44 -17.31
C SER A 290 -7.12 3.25 -16.48
N ASN A 291 -7.23 2.90 -15.19
CA ASN A 291 -6.12 2.73 -14.23
C ASN A 291 -5.26 3.97 -14.00
N VAL A 292 -5.85 5.16 -14.09
CA VAL A 292 -5.19 6.42 -13.71
C VAL A 292 -5.75 6.88 -12.35
N PRO A 293 -4.94 6.87 -11.27
CA PRO A 293 -5.42 7.26 -9.95
C PRO A 293 -5.58 8.78 -9.87
N MET A 294 -6.82 9.25 -10.04
CA MET A 294 -7.21 10.66 -9.84
C MET A 294 -7.62 10.89 -8.38
N VAL A 295 -6.65 10.78 -7.48
CA VAL A 295 -6.86 11.03 -6.03
C VAL A 295 -6.00 12.22 -5.63
N ALA A 296 -6.65 13.31 -5.23
CA ALA A 296 -6.00 14.45 -4.61
C ALA A 296 -6.26 14.38 -3.10
N PHE A 297 -5.19 14.17 -2.34
CA PHE A 297 -5.24 13.94 -0.90
C PHE A 297 -4.19 14.75 -0.16
N PHE A 298 -4.46 15.02 1.11
CA PHE A 298 -3.61 15.75 2.04
C PHE A 298 -3.73 15.12 3.42
N GLY A 299 -2.62 14.63 3.98
CA GLY A 299 -2.60 14.01 5.29
C GLY A 299 -1.96 14.92 6.34
N TRP A 300 -0.63 14.90 6.45
CA TRP A 300 0.10 15.63 7.50
C TRP A 300 0.55 17.04 7.05
N PRO A 301 0.33 18.13 7.82
CA PRO A 301 0.64 19.49 7.34
C PRO A 301 2.09 19.76 6.93
N LEU A 302 3.05 19.14 7.63
CA LEU A 302 4.48 19.30 7.29
C LEU A 302 4.89 18.46 6.07
N LEU A 303 4.22 17.33 5.86
CA LEU A 303 4.50 16.37 4.79
C LEU A 303 3.15 15.87 4.22
N PRO A 304 2.50 16.65 3.32
CA PRO A 304 1.12 16.42 2.87
C PRO A 304 0.83 15.03 2.32
N PHE A 305 1.85 14.35 1.80
CA PHE A 305 1.74 13.01 1.25
C PHE A 305 1.72 11.91 2.32
N LEU A 306 2.17 12.18 3.54
CA LEU A 306 2.11 11.24 4.66
C LEU A 306 0.73 11.24 5.31
N PRO A 307 0.26 10.09 5.84
CA PRO A 307 -1.04 10.02 6.52
C PRO A 307 -1.05 10.87 7.79
N ARG A 308 -2.23 11.22 8.28
CA ARG A 308 -2.37 11.90 9.57
C ARG A 308 -1.87 10.99 10.71
N PRO A 309 -0.85 11.39 11.49
CA PRO A 309 -0.28 10.53 12.53
C PRO A 309 -1.26 10.27 13.69
N GLU A 310 -2.28 11.11 13.85
CA GLU A 310 -3.35 10.92 14.84
C GLU A 310 -4.34 9.81 14.46
N SER A 311 -4.26 9.29 13.23
CA SER A 311 -5.18 8.25 12.75
C SER A 311 -4.97 6.94 13.51
N ARG A 312 -6.06 6.19 13.67
CA ARG A 312 -6.08 4.86 14.29
C ARG A 312 -6.40 3.83 13.21
N ILE A 313 -5.59 2.79 13.08
CA ILE A 313 -5.74 1.76 12.04
C ILE A 313 -6.08 0.42 12.71
N LEU A 314 -7.38 0.12 12.82
CA LEU A 314 -7.85 -1.10 13.48
C LEU A 314 -8.38 -2.10 12.45
N THR A 315 -7.61 -3.16 12.20
CA THR A 315 -7.94 -4.17 11.20
C THR A 315 -8.53 -5.41 11.88
N TYR A 316 -9.73 -5.80 11.46
CA TYR A 316 -10.45 -6.98 11.94
C TYR A 316 -10.48 -8.04 10.84
N VAL A 317 -9.98 -9.24 11.16
CA VAL A 317 -10.17 -10.42 10.31
C VAL A 317 -11.48 -11.10 10.70
N GLY A 318 -12.39 -11.24 9.73
CA GLY A 318 -13.66 -11.94 9.92
C GLY A 318 -13.54 -13.45 9.78
N ALA A 319 -14.62 -14.13 10.19
CA ALA A 319 -14.78 -15.57 10.00
C ALA A 319 -14.72 -15.93 8.51
N ALA A 320 -14.05 -17.03 8.19
CA ALA A 320 -13.88 -17.48 6.82
C ALA A 320 -15.20 -18.00 6.24
N LEU A 321 -15.48 -17.66 4.98
CA LEU A 321 -16.46 -18.35 4.17
C LEU A 321 -15.74 -19.50 3.46
N ALA A 322 -16.09 -20.74 3.80
CA ALA A 322 -15.59 -21.91 3.08
C ALA A 322 -16.35 -22.06 1.76
N LEU A 323 -15.77 -21.56 0.67
CA LEU A 323 -16.42 -21.66 -0.64
C LEU A 323 -16.26 -23.08 -1.20
N PRO A 324 -17.31 -23.63 -1.86
CA PRO A 324 -17.22 -24.91 -2.54
C PRO A 324 -16.23 -24.82 -3.70
N HIS A 325 -15.63 -25.96 -4.03
CA HIS A 325 -14.79 -26.07 -5.22
C HIS A 325 -15.66 -26.37 -6.45
N ILE A 326 -15.78 -25.39 -7.35
CA ILE A 326 -16.58 -25.48 -8.58
C ILE A 326 -15.66 -25.08 -9.75
N LYS A 327 -15.24 -26.05 -10.56
CA LYS A 327 -14.25 -25.83 -11.64
C LYS A 327 -14.67 -24.74 -12.63
N GLU A 328 -15.94 -24.71 -12.99
CA GLU A 328 -16.53 -23.77 -13.94
C GLU A 328 -17.78 -23.12 -13.33
N PRO A 329 -17.62 -22.16 -12.40
CA PRO A 329 -18.75 -21.58 -11.70
C PRO A 329 -19.56 -20.71 -12.65
N THR A 330 -20.87 -20.88 -12.63
CA THR A 330 -21.83 -20.07 -13.34
C THR A 330 -21.89 -18.65 -12.75
N ASN A 331 -22.40 -17.69 -13.52
CA ASN A 331 -22.60 -16.33 -13.00
C ASN A 331 -23.57 -16.29 -11.81
N GLN A 332 -24.56 -17.19 -11.76
CA GLN A 332 -25.51 -17.27 -10.65
C GLN A 332 -24.84 -17.74 -9.36
N GLU A 333 -23.96 -18.75 -9.44
CA GLU A 333 -23.18 -19.20 -8.27
C GLU A 333 -22.21 -18.11 -7.79
N VAL A 334 -21.54 -17.42 -8.72
CA VAL A 334 -20.67 -16.29 -8.38
C VAL A 334 -21.47 -15.18 -7.70
N ASP A 335 -22.66 -14.86 -8.19
CA ASP A 335 -23.53 -13.82 -7.64
C ASP A 335 -24.06 -14.18 -6.25
N HIS A 336 -24.43 -15.44 -6.05
CA HIS A 336 -24.84 -15.97 -4.75
C HIS A 336 -23.72 -15.83 -3.72
N TRP A 337 -22.53 -16.38 -4.00
CA TRP A 337 -21.39 -16.32 -3.07
C TRP A 337 -20.84 -14.92 -2.87
N HIS A 338 -20.93 -14.05 -3.88
CA HIS A 338 -20.64 -12.62 -3.72
C HIS A 338 -21.64 -11.93 -2.78
N GLY A 339 -22.93 -12.29 -2.86
CA GLY A 339 -23.95 -11.85 -1.91
C GLY A 339 -23.65 -12.28 -0.48
N GLU A 340 -23.32 -13.55 -0.28
CA GLU A 340 -22.92 -14.08 1.03
C GLU A 340 -21.65 -13.41 1.57
N TYR A 341 -20.66 -13.15 0.71
CA TYR A 341 -19.48 -12.40 1.08
C TYR A 341 -19.81 -10.95 1.52
N MET A 342 -20.65 -10.22 0.78
CA MET A 342 -21.06 -8.86 1.18
C MET A 342 -21.82 -8.84 2.51
N LYS A 343 -22.68 -9.84 2.77
CA LYS A 343 -23.36 -10.00 4.06
C LYS A 343 -22.34 -10.22 5.19
N ALA A 344 -21.37 -11.10 4.99
CA ALA A 344 -20.34 -11.39 5.98
C ALA A 344 -19.44 -10.17 6.26
N LEU A 345 -19.06 -9.41 5.24
CA LEU A 345 -18.33 -8.15 5.39
C LEU A 345 -19.14 -7.11 6.17
N THR A 346 -20.42 -6.93 5.82
CA THR A 346 -21.33 -6.00 6.51
C THR A 346 -21.53 -6.40 7.97
N LYS A 347 -21.66 -7.70 8.25
CA LYS A 347 -21.75 -8.23 9.60
C LYS A 347 -20.47 -7.93 10.40
N LEU A 348 -19.30 -8.23 9.83
CA LEU A 348 -18.01 -7.92 10.46
C LEU A 348 -17.89 -6.43 10.81
N PHE A 349 -18.28 -5.55 9.91
CA PHE A 349 -18.30 -4.11 10.14
C PHE A 349 -19.24 -3.75 11.30
N ASN A 350 -20.50 -4.17 11.25
CA ASN A 350 -21.50 -3.81 12.24
C ASN A 350 -21.16 -4.33 13.65
N ASP A 351 -20.66 -5.55 13.75
CA ASP A 351 -20.28 -6.16 15.02
C ASP A 351 -19.06 -5.47 15.65
N SER A 352 -18.15 -4.94 14.83
CA SER A 352 -16.87 -4.41 15.29
C SER A 352 -16.85 -2.88 15.45
N ARG A 353 -17.77 -2.14 14.81
CA ARG A 353 -17.71 -0.66 14.73
C ARG A 353 -17.75 0.02 16.10
N ALA A 354 -18.53 -0.50 17.04
CA ALA A 354 -18.64 0.08 18.39
C ALA A 354 -17.33 -0.09 19.16
N GLU A 355 -16.79 -1.30 19.21
CA GLU A 355 -15.51 -1.61 19.87
C GLU A 355 -14.32 -0.88 19.22
N ALA A 356 -14.35 -0.73 17.89
CA ALA A 356 -13.33 0.02 17.17
C ALA A 356 -13.35 1.53 17.53
N GLY A 357 -14.49 2.06 17.98
CA GLY A 357 -14.67 3.49 18.31
C GLY A 357 -15.39 4.29 17.24
N TRP A 358 -16.13 3.63 16.34
CA TRP A 358 -17.00 4.23 15.31
C TRP A 358 -18.46 3.73 15.45
N PRO A 359 -19.13 3.91 16.61
CA PRO A 359 -20.44 3.31 16.89
C PRO A 359 -21.54 3.77 15.92
N SER A 360 -21.42 4.98 15.38
CA SER A 360 -22.39 5.58 14.46
C SER A 360 -21.99 5.48 12.98
N ALA A 361 -20.85 4.84 12.66
CA ALA A 361 -20.42 4.72 11.28
C ALA A 361 -21.32 3.76 10.48
N GLU A 362 -21.52 4.10 9.21
CA GLU A 362 -22.27 3.30 8.25
C GLU A 362 -21.37 2.94 7.06
N LEU A 363 -21.39 1.67 6.66
CA LEU A 363 -20.59 1.18 5.54
C LEU A 363 -21.36 1.35 4.22
N GLU A 364 -20.86 2.23 3.36
CA GLU A 364 -21.30 2.32 1.96
C GLU A 364 -20.58 1.27 1.12
N ILE A 365 -21.33 0.29 0.60
CA ILE A 365 -20.82 -0.64 -0.41
C ILE A 365 -21.22 -0.13 -1.79
N ALA A 366 -20.25 0.32 -2.59
CA ALA A 366 -20.45 0.92 -3.92
C ALA A 366 -20.24 -0.06 -5.08
#